data_AF-A0A1Y4T964-F1
#
_entry.id   AF-A0A1Y4T964-F1
#
_cell.length_a   1.000
_cell.length_b   1.000
_cell.length_c   1.000
_cell.angle_alpha   90.00
_cell.angle_beta   90.00
_cell.angle_gamma   90.00
#
_symmetry.space_group_name_H-M   'P 1'
#
loop_
_entity.id
_entity.type
_entity.pdbx_description
1 polymer ?
#
loop_
_entity_poly.entity_id
_entity_poly.type
_entity_poly.pdbx_seq_one_letter_code
_entity_poly.pdbx_strand_id
1 'polypeptide(L)'
;MRTYVTPEEHARIHRRRRRQALGLVMLVLLVIGIFTVLGAGYRLVAGLFDNTEQMEEYEDKLEGLVLFDPLPFEGIENIDDLTLREAAVWGCIYSIQETQGNFDNYAHDPTTEQLLLPAVEVDAYLARLVGPSFQLTHRSFDMDDMTIVFDEATQCYSIPVTGGVGYYRADVVKIFKEDGKLHVTVGYIPTSTQDDLISTQSDTPTKYMDYIFERTSGSWYLTGLTESATKPEQAASSQAANSVVMMDPEQLQDAIRSGVNPNADSSSSASSGAASSEAASSEAASSEAAASSEAASSAGSEAASTDAAA
;
A
#
# COMPACT_ATOMS: atom_id res chain seq x y z
N MET A 1 21.34 82.82 0.84
CA MET A 1 21.98 82.62 2.16
C MET A 1 22.37 81.15 2.26
N ARG A 2 23.67 80.83 2.27
CA ARG A 2 24.15 79.45 2.48
C ARG A 2 24.19 79.21 3.98
N THR A 3 23.41 78.26 4.47
CA THR A 3 23.45 77.79 5.86
C THR A 3 24.76 77.03 6.07
N TYR A 4 25.76 77.72 6.59
CA TYR A 4 27.00 77.10 7.08
C TYR A 4 26.68 76.41 8.40
N VAL A 5 26.44 75.11 8.34
CA VAL A 5 26.32 74.26 9.53
C VAL A 5 27.73 74.08 10.08
N THR A 6 27.95 74.51 11.31
CA THR A 6 29.25 74.38 11.97
C THR A 6 29.50 72.90 12.35
N PRO A 7 30.76 72.42 12.32
CA PRO A 7 31.08 71.01 12.58
C PRO A 7 30.63 70.52 13.97
N GLU A 8 30.40 71.42 14.92
CA GLU A 8 29.86 71.10 16.24
C GLU A 8 28.37 70.69 16.23
N GLU A 9 27.57 71.19 15.29
CA GLU A 9 26.16 70.79 15.14
C GLU A 9 26.02 69.37 14.57
N HIS A 10 26.94 68.96 13.68
CA HIS A 10 27.00 67.59 13.15
C HIS A 10 27.27 66.55 14.25
N ALA A 11 28.11 66.87 15.23
CA ALA A 11 28.46 65.96 16.32
C ALA A 11 27.28 65.70 17.28
N ARG A 12 26.44 66.71 17.54
CA ARG A 12 25.24 66.56 18.39
C ARG A 12 24.14 65.74 17.72
N ILE A 13 23.95 65.94 16.41
CA ILE A 13 22.97 65.18 15.62
C ILE A 13 23.40 63.71 15.49
N HIS A 14 24.69 63.43 15.30
CA HIS A 14 25.21 62.05 15.22
C HIS A 14 24.98 61.24 16.49
N ARG A 15 25.09 61.84 17.68
CA ARG A 15 24.82 61.15 18.96
C ARG A 15 23.35 60.78 19.12
N ARG A 16 22.42 61.63 18.65
CA ARG A 16 20.97 61.33 18.68
C ARG A 16 20.61 60.24 17.67
N ARG A 17 21.14 60.32 16.44
CA ARG A 17 20.93 59.29 15.40
C ARG A 17 21.52 57.94 15.81
N ARG A 18 22.68 57.91 16.50
CA ARG A 18 23.23 56.67 17.06
C ARG A 18 22.31 56.02 18.10
N ARG A 19 21.67 56.81 18.98
CA ARG A 19 20.70 56.29 19.97
C ARG A 19 19.43 55.77 19.31
N GLN A 20 18.94 56.44 18.26
CA GLN A 20 17.80 55.99 17.47
C GLN A 20 18.10 54.68 16.71
N ALA A 21 19.29 54.56 16.12
CA ALA A 21 19.74 53.33 15.48
C ALA A 21 19.86 52.18 16.48
N LEU A 22 20.39 52.43 17.68
CA LEU A 22 20.46 51.45 18.76
C LEU A 22 19.07 50.97 19.21
N GLY A 23 18.11 51.90 19.35
CA GLY A 23 16.72 51.56 19.68
C GLY A 23 16.05 50.72 18.58
N LEU A 24 16.31 51.04 17.31
CA LEU A 24 15.79 50.27 16.18
C LEU A 24 16.36 48.85 16.16
N VAL A 25 17.67 48.69 16.40
CA VAL A 25 18.30 47.37 16.50
C VAL A 25 17.68 46.55 17.64
N MET A 26 17.44 47.19 18.80
CA MET A 26 16.80 46.51 19.93
C MET A 26 15.37 46.08 19.59
N LEU A 27 14.59 46.94 18.92
CA LEU A 27 13.25 46.61 18.45
C LEU A 27 13.26 45.42 17.48
N VAL A 28 14.19 45.38 16.53
CA VAL A 28 14.33 44.27 15.58
C VAL A 28 14.68 42.97 16.32
N LEU A 29 15.61 43.01 17.27
CA LEU A 29 15.95 41.85 18.09
C LEU A 29 14.77 41.37 18.94
N LEU A 30 13.98 42.27 19.50
CA LEU A 30 12.75 41.95 20.23
C LEU A 30 11.74 41.23 19.31
N VAL A 31 11.53 41.74 18.10
CA VAL A 31 10.62 41.14 17.11
C VAL A 31 11.09 39.73 16.73
N ILE A 32 12.39 39.55 16.43
CA ILE A 32 12.96 38.22 16.14
C ILE A 32 12.76 37.28 17.33
N GLY A 33 13.00 37.76 18.55
CA GLY A 33 12.79 37.00 19.78
C GLY A 33 11.33 36.56 20.00
N ILE A 34 10.37 37.42 19.64
CA ILE A 34 8.94 37.07 19.70
C ILE A 34 8.62 35.97 18.67
N PHE A 35 9.09 36.08 17.44
CA PHE A 35 8.85 35.08 16.40
C PHE A 35 9.50 33.72 16.71
N THR A 36 10.69 33.70 17.32
CA THR A 36 11.32 32.44 17.72
C THR A 36 10.57 31.76 18.85
N VAL A 37 10.06 32.50 19.84
CA VAL A 37 9.23 31.94 20.92
C VAL A 37 7.89 31.42 20.39
N LEU A 38 7.23 32.16 19.50
CA LEU A 38 6.00 31.71 18.84
C LEU A 38 6.22 30.45 18.00
N GLY A 39 7.31 30.40 17.23
CA GLY A 39 7.68 29.22 16.44
C GLY A 39 8.00 28.00 17.31
N ALA A 40 8.72 28.19 18.42
CA ALA A 40 9.00 27.12 19.38
C ALA A 40 7.73 26.63 20.09
N GLY A 41 6.84 27.55 20.48
CA GLY A 41 5.55 27.22 21.07
C GLY A 41 4.65 26.44 20.11
N TYR A 42 4.55 26.87 18.85
CA TYR A 42 3.78 26.16 17.83
C TYR A 42 4.31 24.76 17.58
N ARG A 43 5.64 24.59 17.44
CA ARG A 43 6.25 23.27 17.24
C ARG A 43 6.04 22.33 18.42
N LEU A 44 6.08 22.84 19.64
CA LEU A 44 5.82 22.04 20.84
C LEU A 44 4.36 21.59 20.90
N VAL A 45 3.41 22.47 20.58
CA VAL A 45 1.99 22.10 20.52
C VAL A 45 1.72 21.14 19.37
N ALA A 46 2.30 21.39 18.18
CA ALA A 46 2.17 20.50 17.04
C ALA A 46 2.71 19.10 17.36
N GLY A 47 3.89 18.99 17.95
CA GLY A 47 4.49 17.70 18.34
C GLY A 47 3.72 16.94 19.43
N LEU A 48 2.89 17.62 20.24
CA LEU A 48 2.02 16.94 21.21
C LEU A 48 0.77 16.33 20.57
N PHE A 49 0.39 16.79 19.38
CA PHE A 49 -0.71 16.25 18.58
C PHE A 49 -0.22 15.47 17.36
N ASP A 50 1.10 15.42 17.16
CA ASP A 50 1.73 14.67 16.10
C ASP A 50 1.79 13.20 16.51
N ASN A 51 0.78 12.45 16.12
CA ASN A 51 0.71 11.02 16.34
C ASN A 51 1.24 10.23 15.14
N THR A 52 1.93 10.87 14.18
CA THR A 52 2.43 10.20 12.97
C THR A 52 3.33 9.02 13.30
N GLU A 53 4.32 9.19 14.17
CA GLU A 53 5.21 8.11 14.61
C GLU A 53 4.45 6.98 15.33
N GLN A 54 3.44 7.32 16.13
CA GLN A 54 2.60 6.30 16.78
C GLN A 54 1.74 5.56 15.75
N MET A 55 1.19 6.27 14.76
CA MET A 55 0.36 5.68 13.70
C MET A 55 1.17 4.71 12.86
N GLU A 56 2.39 5.09 12.47
CA GLU A 56 3.36 4.23 11.78
C GLU A 56 3.74 2.99 12.61
N GLU A 57 4.01 3.16 13.93
CA GLU A 57 4.28 2.00 14.80
C GLU A 57 3.10 1.00 14.85
N TYR A 58 1.86 1.50 14.88
CA TYR A 58 0.68 0.63 14.86
C TYR A 58 0.39 0.05 13.48
N GLU A 59 0.76 0.74 12.40
CA GLU A 59 0.68 0.25 11.03
C GLU A 59 1.58 -0.98 10.87
N ASP A 60 2.87 -0.85 11.19
CA ASP A 60 3.84 -1.95 11.17
C ASP A 60 3.41 -3.12 12.05
N LYS A 61 2.86 -2.81 13.22
CA LYS A 61 2.41 -3.82 14.19
C LYS A 61 1.18 -4.58 13.68
N LEU A 62 0.29 -3.94 12.93
CA LEU A 62 -0.96 -4.50 12.46
C LEU A 62 -0.90 -5.05 11.02
N GLU A 63 0.14 -4.72 10.27
CA GLU A 63 0.31 -5.08 8.86
C GLU A 63 0.06 -6.57 8.62
N GLY A 64 0.70 -7.44 9.40
CA GLY A 64 0.52 -8.90 9.29
C GLY A 64 -0.93 -9.36 9.47
N LEU A 65 -1.69 -8.69 10.35
CA LEU A 65 -3.11 -9.01 10.56
C LEU A 65 -3.98 -8.44 9.44
N VAL A 66 -3.72 -7.21 9.00
CA VAL A 66 -4.47 -6.56 7.91
C VAL A 66 -4.32 -7.34 6.59
N LEU A 67 -3.13 -7.90 6.36
CA LEU A 67 -2.78 -8.67 5.18
C LEU A 67 -3.80 -9.79 4.85
N PHE A 68 -4.35 -10.43 5.89
CA PHE A 68 -5.28 -11.56 5.80
C PHE A 68 -6.73 -11.20 6.09
N ASP A 69 -7.02 -9.96 6.45
CA ASP A 69 -8.38 -9.49 6.77
C ASP A 69 -9.17 -10.45 7.69
N PRO A 70 -8.72 -10.66 8.95
CA PRO A 70 -9.41 -11.53 9.89
C PRO A 70 -10.84 -11.05 10.15
N LEU A 71 -11.71 -12.02 10.42
CA LEU A 71 -13.07 -11.72 10.87
C LEU A 71 -13.06 -11.00 12.22
N PRO A 72 -14.02 -10.10 12.49
CA PRO A 72 -14.17 -9.47 13.80
C PRO A 72 -14.25 -10.49 14.94
N PHE A 73 -13.54 -10.23 16.03
CA PHE A 73 -13.50 -11.09 17.21
C PHE A 73 -13.39 -10.26 18.50
N GLU A 74 -13.88 -10.82 19.60
CA GLU A 74 -13.74 -10.27 20.94
C GLU A 74 -12.97 -11.28 21.80
N GLY A 75 -11.79 -10.94 22.27
CA GLY A 75 -10.86 -11.88 22.91
C GLY A 75 -9.98 -12.57 21.89
N ILE A 76 -8.66 -12.54 22.12
CA ILE A 76 -7.69 -13.10 21.17
C ILE A 76 -7.83 -14.61 21.00
N GLU A 77 -8.38 -15.31 21.98
CA GLU A 77 -8.69 -16.73 21.93
C GLU A 77 -9.76 -17.11 20.89
N ASN A 78 -10.52 -16.13 20.40
CA ASN A 78 -11.62 -16.34 19.46
C ASN A 78 -11.24 -16.07 18.00
N ILE A 79 -10.01 -15.64 17.73
CA ILE A 79 -9.50 -15.56 16.36
C ILE A 79 -9.31 -16.97 15.79
N ASP A 80 -9.49 -17.11 14.49
CA ASP A 80 -9.17 -18.35 13.80
C ASP A 80 -7.67 -18.66 13.88
N ASP A 81 -7.32 -19.90 14.25
CA ASP A 81 -5.93 -20.34 14.47
C ASP A 81 -5.11 -20.31 13.17
N LEU A 82 -5.74 -20.60 12.02
CA LEU A 82 -5.08 -20.52 10.73
C LEU A 82 -4.77 -19.06 10.39
N THR A 83 -5.79 -18.18 10.42
CA THR A 83 -5.58 -16.74 10.15
C THR A 83 -4.54 -16.11 11.08
N LEU A 84 -4.56 -16.44 12.37
CA LEU A 84 -3.57 -15.92 13.31
C LEU A 84 -2.16 -16.42 12.98
N ARG A 85 -2.00 -17.69 12.60
CA ARG A 85 -0.71 -18.26 12.25
C ARG A 85 -0.17 -17.64 10.96
N GLU A 86 -1.02 -17.49 9.95
CA GLU A 86 -0.69 -16.81 8.69
C GLU A 86 -0.22 -15.38 8.95
N ALA A 87 -1.02 -14.62 9.71
CA ALA A 87 -0.69 -13.25 10.08
C ALA A 87 0.59 -13.14 10.91
N ALA A 88 0.85 -14.08 11.82
CA ALA A 88 2.06 -14.08 12.64
C ALA A 88 3.32 -14.37 11.81
N VAL A 89 3.27 -15.35 10.91
CA VAL A 89 4.41 -15.69 10.04
C VAL A 89 4.71 -14.55 9.07
N TRP A 90 3.70 -14.06 8.36
CA TRP A 90 3.91 -12.97 7.39
C TRP A 90 4.19 -11.64 8.05
N GLY A 91 3.52 -11.30 9.16
CA GLY A 91 3.84 -10.11 9.94
C GLY A 91 5.28 -10.10 10.44
N CYS A 92 5.81 -11.27 10.81
CA CYS A 92 7.23 -11.44 11.14
C CYS A 92 8.14 -11.18 9.92
N ILE A 93 7.83 -11.79 8.76
CA ILE A 93 8.57 -11.60 7.49
C ILE A 93 8.61 -10.10 7.10
N TYR A 94 7.47 -9.42 7.10
CA TYR A 94 7.38 -7.99 6.80
C TYR A 94 8.17 -7.15 7.80
N SER A 95 8.02 -7.44 9.10
CA SER A 95 8.78 -6.73 10.14
C SER A 95 10.29 -6.89 9.96
N ILE A 96 10.77 -8.06 9.53
CA ILE A 96 12.19 -8.29 9.22
C ILE A 96 12.61 -7.50 7.99
N GLN A 97 11.82 -7.49 6.92
CA GLN A 97 12.12 -6.72 5.72
C GLN A 97 12.21 -5.22 6.01
N GLU A 98 11.31 -4.67 6.82
CA GLU A 98 11.32 -3.26 7.15
C GLU A 98 12.49 -2.89 8.07
N THR A 99 12.78 -3.73 9.07
CA THR A 99 13.82 -3.43 10.07
C THR A 99 15.24 -3.80 9.64
N GLN A 100 15.40 -4.85 8.83
CA GLN A 100 16.71 -5.39 8.42
C GLN A 100 16.99 -5.22 6.92
N GLY A 101 15.97 -4.92 6.11
CA GLY A 101 16.08 -4.71 4.66
C GLY A 101 16.17 -5.99 3.83
N ASN A 102 16.69 -7.09 4.37
CA ASN A 102 16.81 -8.37 3.66
C ASN A 102 16.81 -9.59 4.60
N PHE A 103 16.89 -10.78 4.00
CA PHE A 103 16.96 -12.06 4.70
C PHE A 103 18.37 -12.67 4.75
N ASP A 104 19.44 -11.90 4.51
CA ASP A 104 20.81 -12.45 4.42
C ASP A 104 21.29 -13.09 5.74
N ASN A 105 20.68 -12.69 6.86
CA ASN A 105 20.98 -13.23 8.19
C ASN A 105 20.25 -14.55 8.48
N TYR A 106 19.39 -15.01 7.58
CA TYR A 106 18.57 -16.20 7.75
C TYR A 106 19.10 -17.37 6.93
N ALA A 107 18.87 -18.57 7.44
CA ALA A 107 19.23 -19.78 6.73
C ALA A 107 18.26 -20.00 5.57
N HIS A 108 18.77 -20.51 4.46
CA HIS A 108 17.98 -21.00 3.34
C HIS A 108 18.19 -22.50 3.19
N ASP A 109 17.14 -23.22 2.79
CA ASP A 109 17.25 -24.62 2.44
C ASP A 109 18.21 -24.78 1.23
N PRO A 110 19.25 -25.64 1.31
CA PRO A 110 20.26 -25.75 0.27
C PRO A 110 19.74 -26.40 -1.03
N THR A 111 18.56 -27.02 -1.00
CA THR A 111 17.96 -27.73 -2.13
C THR A 111 16.82 -26.93 -2.74
N THR A 112 15.97 -26.34 -1.89
CA THR A 112 14.75 -25.66 -2.32
C THR A 112 14.86 -24.14 -2.29
N GLU A 113 15.95 -23.60 -1.74
CA GLU A 113 16.21 -22.15 -1.53
C GLU A 113 15.14 -21.44 -0.67
N GLN A 114 14.27 -22.22 -0.01
CA GLN A 114 13.23 -21.71 0.88
C GLN A 114 13.85 -21.00 2.09
N LEU A 115 13.24 -19.89 2.51
CA LEU A 115 13.63 -19.18 3.72
C LEU A 115 13.28 -20.05 4.93
N LEU A 116 14.25 -20.25 5.84
CA LEU A 116 14.04 -20.93 7.11
C LEU A 116 13.85 -19.89 8.21
N LEU A 117 12.59 -19.63 8.58
CA LEU A 117 12.23 -18.67 9.61
C LEU A 117 12.09 -19.37 10.98
N PRO A 118 12.87 -19.01 12.00
CA PRO A 118 12.77 -19.62 13.33
C PRO A 118 11.42 -19.31 14.00
N ALA A 119 10.81 -20.33 14.63
CA ALA A 119 9.55 -20.19 15.38
C ALA A 119 9.61 -19.11 16.47
N VAL A 120 10.79 -18.96 17.10
CA VAL A 120 11.04 -17.98 18.17
C VAL A 120 10.79 -16.54 17.70
N GLU A 121 11.02 -16.23 16.42
CA GLU A 121 10.77 -14.89 15.88
C GLU A 121 9.30 -14.63 15.62
N VAL A 122 8.58 -15.65 15.15
CA VAL A 122 7.13 -15.62 15.01
C VAL A 122 6.48 -15.41 16.39
N ASP A 123 6.96 -16.13 17.41
CA ASP A 123 6.52 -15.94 18.80
C ASP A 123 6.86 -14.55 19.34
N ALA A 124 8.06 -14.02 19.02
CA ALA A 124 8.45 -12.68 19.46
C ALA A 124 7.59 -11.60 18.80
N TYR A 125 7.27 -11.73 17.51
CA TYR A 125 6.33 -10.87 16.81
C TYR A 125 4.95 -10.92 17.47
N LEU A 126 4.43 -12.13 17.69
CA LEU A 126 3.12 -12.33 18.27
C LEU A 126 3.03 -11.82 19.72
N ALA A 127 4.07 -12.03 20.52
CA ALA A 127 4.16 -11.51 21.88
C ALA A 127 4.13 -9.97 21.94
N ARG A 128 4.64 -9.27 20.91
CA ARG A 128 4.51 -7.81 20.78
C ARG A 128 3.07 -7.41 20.44
N LEU A 129 2.38 -8.20 19.62
CA LEU A 129 1.01 -7.93 19.18
C LEU A 129 -0.04 -8.22 20.25
N VAL A 130 -0.10 -9.46 20.73
CA VAL A 130 -1.18 -9.97 21.62
C VAL A 130 -0.74 -10.19 23.06
N GLY A 131 0.56 -10.07 23.34
CA GLY A 131 1.14 -10.15 24.67
C GLY A 131 1.88 -11.45 24.96
N PRO A 132 2.76 -11.44 25.98
CA PRO A 132 3.71 -12.52 26.25
C PRO A 132 3.07 -13.79 26.83
N SER A 133 1.79 -13.73 27.23
CA SER A 133 1.06 -14.89 27.77
C SER A 133 0.49 -15.79 26.68
N PHE A 134 0.32 -15.27 25.47
CA PHE A 134 -0.21 -16.03 24.34
C PHE A 134 0.88 -16.94 23.77
N GLN A 135 0.52 -18.16 23.42
CA GLN A 135 1.40 -19.14 22.80
C GLN A 135 0.74 -19.63 21.51
N LEU A 136 1.43 -19.44 20.39
CA LEU A 136 0.97 -19.97 19.11
C LEU A 136 1.18 -21.48 19.08
N THR A 137 0.24 -22.20 18.48
CA THR A 137 0.50 -23.59 18.12
C THR A 137 1.14 -23.61 16.74
N HIS A 138 2.44 -23.88 16.65
CA HIS A 138 3.13 -23.99 15.36
C HIS A 138 2.75 -25.28 14.63
N ARG A 139 2.30 -25.17 13.38
CA ARG A 139 2.08 -26.28 12.44
C ARG A 139 2.23 -25.78 11.01
N SER A 140 2.40 -26.70 10.08
CA SER A 140 2.31 -26.41 8.65
C SER A 140 0.90 -25.95 8.27
N PHE A 141 0.81 -25.12 7.24
CA PHE A 141 -0.45 -24.64 6.68
C PHE A 141 -0.31 -24.37 5.18
N ASP A 142 -1.43 -24.48 4.49
CA ASP A 142 -1.54 -24.30 3.05
C ASP A 142 -2.24 -22.97 2.75
N MET A 143 -1.71 -22.24 1.78
CA MET A 143 -2.28 -21.03 1.20
C MET A 143 -2.60 -21.28 -0.28
N ASP A 144 -3.32 -20.34 -0.91
CA ASP A 144 -3.77 -20.45 -2.31
C ASP A 144 -2.68 -20.94 -3.28
N ASP A 145 -1.49 -20.31 -3.27
CA ASP A 145 -0.40 -20.60 -4.21
C ASP A 145 0.86 -21.21 -3.55
N MET A 146 0.84 -21.43 -2.22
CA MET A 146 2.03 -21.88 -1.50
C MET A 146 1.71 -22.66 -0.21
N THR A 147 2.58 -23.60 0.13
CA THR A 147 2.54 -24.33 1.41
C THR A 147 3.70 -23.88 2.28
N ILE A 148 3.40 -23.49 3.52
CA ILE A 148 4.42 -23.20 4.54
C ILE A 148 4.56 -24.44 5.43
N VAL A 149 5.74 -25.04 5.40
CA VAL A 149 6.03 -26.27 6.15
C VAL A 149 6.68 -25.92 7.48
N PHE A 150 6.17 -26.46 8.57
CA PHE A 150 6.81 -26.36 9.88
C PHE A 150 7.57 -27.65 10.20
N ASP A 151 8.87 -27.53 10.47
CA ASP A 151 9.69 -28.63 10.96
C ASP A 151 9.78 -28.60 12.49
N GLU A 152 9.16 -29.58 13.14
CA GLU A 152 9.17 -29.72 14.60
C GLU A 152 10.58 -30.00 15.16
N ALA A 153 11.48 -30.62 14.38
CA ALA A 153 12.82 -30.97 14.86
C ALA A 153 13.74 -29.75 14.94
N THR A 154 13.65 -28.85 13.95
CA THR A 154 14.47 -27.64 13.88
C THR A 154 13.76 -26.39 14.43
N GLN A 155 12.44 -26.47 14.65
CA GLN A 155 11.59 -25.35 15.06
C GLN A 155 11.66 -24.18 14.06
N CYS A 156 11.63 -24.51 12.76
CA CYS A 156 11.68 -23.54 11.67
C CYS A 156 10.50 -23.72 10.71
N TYR A 157 10.03 -22.60 10.16
CA TYR A 157 9.12 -22.55 9.03
C TYR A 157 9.92 -22.47 7.73
N SER A 158 9.63 -23.36 6.79
CA SER A 158 10.14 -23.29 5.42
C SER A 158 9.15 -22.51 4.56
N ILE A 159 9.56 -21.33 4.12
CA ILE A 159 8.73 -20.39 3.36
C ILE A 159 9.25 -20.33 1.92
N PRO A 160 8.40 -20.63 0.92
CA PRO A 160 8.72 -20.41 -0.48
C PRO A 160 8.97 -18.93 -0.78
N VAL A 161 10.04 -18.63 -1.53
CA VAL A 161 10.38 -17.25 -1.96
C VAL A 161 9.52 -16.80 -3.16
N THR A 162 8.64 -17.68 -3.65
CA THR A 162 7.82 -17.46 -4.85
C THR A 162 6.35 -17.34 -4.48
N GLY A 163 5.73 -16.18 -4.75
CA GLY A 163 4.29 -15.96 -4.68
C GLY A 163 3.91 -14.53 -4.26
N GLY A 164 2.72 -14.07 -4.70
CA GLY A 164 2.11 -12.86 -4.16
C GLY A 164 1.49 -13.16 -2.80
N VAL A 165 1.56 -12.22 -1.86
CA VAL A 165 1.09 -12.44 -0.49
C VAL A 165 0.20 -11.29 -0.05
N GLY A 166 -0.92 -11.67 0.53
CA GLY A 166 -1.87 -10.74 1.12
C GLY A 166 -2.68 -9.91 0.14
N TYR A 167 -3.84 -9.49 0.63
CA TYR A 167 -4.80 -8.75 -0.18
C TYR A 167 -4.85 -7.27 0.17
N TYR A 168 -4.32 -6.88 1.32
CA TYR A 168 -4.41 -5.52 1.85
C TYR A 168 -3.13 -5.05 2.53
N ARG A 169 -2.94 -3.74 2.53
CA ARG A 169 -1.98 -2.98 3.34
C ARG A 169 -2.73 -2.20 4.41
N ALA A 170 -2.14 -2.04 5.59
CA ALA A 170 -2.66 -1.19 6.64
C ALA A 170 -2.46 0.29 6.33
N ASP A 171 -3.43 1.12 6.72
CA ASP A 171 -3.30 2.57 6.81
C ASP A 171 -3.99 3.03 8.10
N VAL A 172 -3.22 3.45 9.11
CA VAL A 172 -3.81 3.87 10.38
C VAL A 172 -4.39 5.26 10.22
N VAL A 173 -5.71 5.37 10.18
CA VAL A 173 -6.40 6.66 9.98
C VAL A 173 -6.59 7.42 11.29
N LYS A 174 -6.82 6.70 12.38
CA LYS A 174 -7.16 7.32 13.66
C LYS A 174 -6.79 6.46 14.84
N ILE A 175 -6.22 7.09 15.87
CA ILE A 175 -5.98 6.47 17.18
C ILE A 175 -6.74 7.27 18.24
N PHE A 176 -7.53 6.59 19.08
CA PHE A 176 -8.25 7.21 20.18
C PHE A 176 -8.41 6.26 21.36
N LYS A 177 -8.76 6.80 22.53
CA LYS A 177 -9.00 6.00 23.74
C LYS A 177 -10.47 6.11 24.12
N GLU A 178 -11.09 4.97 24.37
CA GLU A 178 -12.49 4.84 24.78
C GLU A 178 -12.57 3.74 25.83
N ASP A 179 -13.29 3.99 26.93
CA ASP A 179 -13.48 3.03 28.03
C ASP A 179 -12.19 2.40 28.61
N GLY A 180 -11.08 3.14 28.55
CA GLY A 180 -9.77 2.67 29.03
C GLY A 180 -9.03 1.74 28.07
N LYS A 181 -9.63 1.42 26.92
CA LYS A 181 -9.02 0.70 25.79
C LYS A 181 -8.49 1.70 24.75
N LEU A 182 -7.51 1.26 23.98
CA LEU A 182 -6.98 2.02 22.85
C LEU A 182 -7.58 1.46 21.57
N HIS A 183 -8.27 2.31 20.82
CA HIS A 183 -8.87 2.01 19.54
C HIS A 183 -7.98 2.56 18.42
N VAL A 184 -7.60 1.69 17.51
CA VAL A 184 -6.82 2.01 16.32
C VAL A 184 -7.69 1.70 15.11
N THR A 185 -8.19 2.74 14.44
CA THR A 185 -8.95 2.60 13.20
C THR A 185 -7.97 2.46 12.05
N VAL A 186 -8.05 1.31 11.37
CA VAL A 186 -7.18 0.94 10.26
C VAL A 186 -8.00 0.82 8.99
N GLY A 187 -7.53 1.51 7.95
CA GLY A 187 -7.97 1.37 6.58
C GLY A 187 -7.27 0.22 5.88
N TYR A 188 -8.01 -0.50 5.07
CA TYR A 188 -7.52 -1.63 4.27
C TYR A 188 -7.37 -1.17 2.84
N ILE A 189 -6.13 -1.02 2.39
CA ILE A 189 -5.81 -0.61 1.02
C ILE A 189 -5.50 -1.88 0.21
N PRO A 190 -6.28 -2.20 -0.85
CA PRO A 190 -6.02 -3.39 -1.65
C PRO A 190 -4.63 -3.38 -2.28
N THR A 191 -3.90 -4.48 -2.18
CA THR A 191 -2.65 -4.67 -2.91
C THR A 191 -2.98 -5.12 -4.33
N SER A 192 -2.57 -4.35 -5.36
CA SER A 192 -2.77 -4.79 -6.75
C SER A 192 -2.04 -6.12 -6.96
N THR A 193 -2.79 -7.19 -7.19
CA THR A 193 -2.24 -8.47 -7.64
C THR A 193 -1.70 -8.32 -9.06
N GLN A 194 -0.68 -9.12 -9.39
CA GLN A 194 0.10 -9.05 -10.64
C GLN A 194 -0.72 -9.22 -11.93
N ASP A 195 -1.97 -9.68 -11.83
CA ASP A 195 -2.89 -9.90 -12.96
C ASP A 195 -3.78 -8.69 -13.31
N ASP A 196 -3.78 -7.63 -12.49
CA ASP A 196 -4.65 -6.47 -12.69
C ASP A 196 -3.91 -5.31 -13.39
N LEU A 197 -3.46 -5.57 -14.62
CA LEU A 197 -2.68 -4.64 -15.46
C LEU A 197 -3.42 -3.32 -15.80
N ILE A 198 -4.69 -3.17 -15.40
CA ILE A 198 -5.57 -2.03 -15.70
C ILE A 198 -6.01 -1.26 -14.44
N SER A 199 -5.83 -1.81 -13.24
CA SER A 199 -6.20 -1.11 -12.01
C SER A 199 -5.12 -0.11 -11.61
N THR A 200 -5.51 1.16 -11.58
CA THR A 200 -4.70 2.22 -10.98
C THR A 200 -4.58 1.89 -9.49
N GLN A 201 -3.34 1.76 -8.97
CA GLN A 201 -3.09 1.62 -7.54
C GLN A 201 -3.86 2.73 -6.82
N SER A 202 -4.84 2.34 -6.01
CA SER A 202 -5.68 3.26 -5.28
C SER A 202 -5.17 3.28 -3.85
N ASP A 203 -4.60 4.39 -3.42
CA ASP A 203 -4.17 4.60 -2.02
C ASP A 203 -5.38 4.89 -1.09
N THR A 204 -6.58 4.50 -1.51
CA THR A 204 -7.82 4.76 -0.77
C THR A 204 -8.27 3.48 -0.09
N PRO A 205 -8.44 3.48 1.24
CA PRO A 205 -8.99 2.35 1.95
C PRO A 205 -10.38 1.98 1.44
N THR A 206 -10.61 0.68 1.20
CA THR A 206 -11.93 0.16 0.79
C THR A 206 -12.76 -0.33 1.97
N LYS A 207 -12.10 -0.61 3.10
CA LYS A 207 -12.68 -1.13 4.34
C LYS A 207 -11.98 -0.51 5.55
N TYR A 208 -12.71 -0.36 6.65
CA TYR A 208 -12.18 0.14 7.93
C TYR A 208 -12.51 -0.80 9.07
N MET A 209 -11.52 -1.11 9.90
CA MET A 209 -11.70 -1.89 11.12
C MET A 209 -11.10 -1.15 12.32
N ASP A 210 -11.72 -1.31 13.48
CA ASP A 210 -11.23 -0.80 14.75
C ASP A 210 -10.56 -1.94 15.53
N TYR A 211 -9.25 -1.82 15.73
CA TYR A 211 -8.44 -2.72 16.53
C TYR A 211 -8.43 -2.24 17.97
N ILE A 212 -8.76 -3.14 18.90
CA ILE A 212 -8.97 -2.83 20.31
C ILE A 212 -7.80 -3.38 21.12
N PHE A 213 -7.05 -2.47 21.72
CA PHE A 213 -5.92 -2.80 22.58
C PHE A 213 -6.23 -2.53 24.05
N GLU A 214 -5.79 -3.45 24.90
CA GLU A 214 -5.82 -3.29 26.36
C GLU A 214 -4.41 -3.16 26.92
N ARG A 215 -4.30 -2.41 28.03
CA ARG A 215 -3.02 -2.14 28.64
C ARG A 215 -2.70 -3.17 29.72
N THR A 216 -1.69 -4.00 29.48
CA THR A 216 -1.18 -4.98 30.44
C THR A 216 0.29 -4.69 30.73
N SER A 217 0.67 -4.65 32.01
CA SER A 217 2.07 -4.46 32.43
C SER A 217 2.80 -3.25 31.82
N GLY A 218 2.05 -2.21 31.44
CA GLY A 218 2.60 -0.98 30.87
C GLY A 218 2.50 -0.84 29.35
N SER A 219 2.28 -1.94 28.62
CA SER A 219 2.21 -2.01 27.15
C SER A 219 0.80 -2.29 26.64
N TRP A 220 0.52 -1.91 25.39
CA TRP A 220 -0.77 -2.14 24.73
C TRP A 220 -0.74 -3.44 23.90
N TYR A 221 -1.70 -4.32 24.15
CA TYR A 221 -1.83 -5.61 23.47
C TYR A 221 -3.20 -5.76 22.83
N LEU A 222 -3.24 -6.33 21.63
CA LEU A 222 -4.45 -6.55 20.87
C LEU A 222 -5.34 -7.55 21.60
N THR A 223 -6.61 -7.19 21.76
CA THR A 223 -7.63 -8.01 22.45
C THR A 223 -8.87 -8.25 21.62
N GLY A 224 -9.13 -7.42 20.61
CA GLY A 224 -10.31 -7.56 19.78
C GLY A 224 -10.22 -6.75 18.50
N LEU A 225 -11.13 -7.05 17.59
CA LEU A 225 -11.28 -6.44 16.29
C LEU A 225 -12.76 -6.28 15.98
N THR A 226 -13.18 -5.07 15.60
CA THR A 226 -14.58 -4.77 15.27
C THR A 226 -14.67 -3.94 14.00
N GLU A 227 -15.78 -4.05 13.27
CA GLU A 227 -16.06 -3.15 12.15
C GLU A 227 -16.11 -1.70 12.61
N SER A 228 -15.35 -0.82 11.92
CA SER A 228 -15.34 0.60 12.27
C SER A 228 -16.66 1.24 11.88
N ALA A 229 -17.10 2.22 12.68
CA ALA A 229 -18.18 3.11 12.26
C ALA A 229 -17.75 4.02 11.07
N THR A 230 -16.45 4.11 10.80
CA THR A 230 -15.88 4.83 9.66
C THR A 230 -16.29 4.13 8.37
N LYS A 231 -16.98 4.86 7.49
CA LYS A 231 -17.38 4.32 6.18
C LYS A 231 -16.28 4.61 5.15
N PRO A 232 -16.05 3.70 4.18
CA PRO A 232 -15.23 4.01 3.02
C PRO A 232 -15.70 5.31 2.40
N GLU A 233 -14.76 6.18 2.07
CA GLU A 233 -15.05 7.37 1.28
C GLU A 233 -15.46 6.87 -0.11
N GLN A 234 -16.75 6.60 -0.27
CA GLN A 234 -17.34 6.32 -1.57
C GLN A 234 -16.98 7.51 -2.44
N ALA A 235 -16.02 7.30 -3.35
CA ALA A 235 -15.64 8.28 -4.35
C ALA A 235 -16.93 8.89 -4.91
N ALA A 236 -17.15 10.17 -4.63
CA ALA A 236 -18.34 10.92 -5.01
C ALA A 236 -18.40 11.18 -6.53
N SER A 237 -17.93 10.24 -7.34
CA SER A 237 -17.73 10.30 -8.78
C SER A 237 -18.35 9.10 -9.51
N SER A 238 -19.42 8.50 -8.98
CA SER A 238 -20.24 7.54 -9.76
C SER A 238 -21.76 7.72 -9.60
N GLN A 239 -22.22 8.63 -8.73
CA GLN A 239 -23.65 8.94 -8.59
C GLN A 239 -24.21 9.87 -9.68
N ALA A 240 -23.37 10.36 -10.60
CA ALA A 240 -23.79 11.17 -11.76
C ALA A 240 -23.71 10.44 -13.11
N ALA A 241 -23.27 9.16 -13.14
CA ALA A 241 -23.10 8.41 -14.39
C ALA A 241 -23.91 7.11 -14.47
N ASN A 242 -24.52 6.63 -13.39
CA ASN A 242 -25.34 5.40 -13.42
C ASN A 242 -26.84 5.67 -13.61
N SER A 243 -27.17 6.51 -14.59
CA SER A 243 -28.45 6.46 -15.27
C SER A 243 -28.26 5.98 -16.71
N VAL A 244 -27.49 4.90 -16.89
CA VAL A 244 -27.70 4.07 -18.08
C VAL A 244 -29.00 3.34 -17.83
N VAL A 245 -30.06 3.82 -18.47
CA VAL A 245 -31.33 3.09 -18.59
C VAL A 245 -30.97 1.71 -19.12
N MET A 246 -31.11 0.67 -18.28
CA MET A 246 -31.02 -0.72 -18.68
C MET A 246 -32.19 -0.95 -19.65
N MET A 247 -31.93 -0.77 -20.94
CA MET A 247 -32.89 -1.09 -21.98
C MET A 247 -32.96 -2.61 -22.08
N ASP A 248 -34.16 -3.18 -21.95
CA ASP A 248 -34.38 -4.62 -21.97
C ASP A 248 -33.67 -5.26 -23.18
N PRO A 249 -33.01 -6.43 -23.01
CA PRO A 249 -32.20 -7.06 -24.06
C PRO A 249 -32.99 -7.40 -25.32
N GLU A 250 -34.32 -7.47 -25.24
CA GLU A 250 -35.20 -7.65 -26.40
C GLU A 250 -35.37 -6.36 -27.23
N GLN A 251 -35.44 -5.20 -26.57
CA GLN A 251 -35.54 -3.91 -27.27
C GLN A 251 -34.22 -3.54 -27.98
N LEU A 252 -33.10 -3.97 -27.43
CA LEU A 252 -31.78 -3.77 -28.01
C LEU A 252 -31.57 -4.64 -29.27
N GLN A 253 -32.11 -5.86 -29.27
CA GLN A 253 -32.11 -6.74 -30.45
C GLN A 253 -33.01 -6.22 -31.58
N ASP A 254 -34.16 -5.63 -31.25
CA ASP A 254 -35.04 -5.00 -32.25
C ASP A 254 -34.47 -3.71 -32.83
N ALA A 255 -33.77 -2.90 -32.02
CA ALA A 255 -33.07 -1.70 -32.50
C ALA A 255 -31.94 -2.03 -33.50
N ILE A 256 -31.18 -3.10 -33.24
CA ILE A 256 -30.14 -3.60 -34.16
C ILE A 256 -30.77 -4.12 -35.46
N ARG A 257 -31.91 -4.84 -35.38
CA ARG A 257 -32.64 -5.30 -36.58
C ARG A 257 -33.26 -4.17 -37.40
N SER A 258 -33.67 -3.08 -36.76
CA SER A 258 -34.24 -1.92 -37.43
C SER A 258 -33.19 -0.97 -38.04
N GLY A 259 -31.88 -1.23 -37.85
CA GLY A 259 -30.81 -0.43 -38.43
C GLY A 259 -30.72 1.01 -37.90
N VAL A 260 -31.31 1.29 -36.73
CA VAL A 260 -31.26 2.60 -36.10
C VAL A 260 -29.99 2.67 -35.24
N ASN A 261 -29.04 3.50 -35.65
CA ASN A 261 -27.87 3.83 -34.85
C ASN A 261 -28.30 4.79 -33.71
N PRO A 262 -28.16 4.40 -32.43
CA PRO A 262 -28.58 5.23 -31.30
C PRO A 262 -27.72 6.49 -31.08
N ASN A 263 -26.61 6.66 -31.82
CA ASN A 263 -25.74 7.84 -31.77
C ASN A 263 -25.98 8.84 -32.92
N ALA A 264 -27.13 8.79 -33.60
CA ALA A 264 -27.51 9.84 -34.54
C ALA A 264 -27.93 11.11 -33.77
N ASP A 265 -26.94 11.97 -33.58
CA ASP A 265 -27.04 13.29 -32.97
C ASP A 265 -28.15 14.14 -33.61
N SER A 266 -28.80 14.93 -32.76
CA SER A 266 -29.86 15.85 -33.14
C SER A 266 -29.27 17.02 -33.93
N SER A 267 -29.34 16.98 -35.26
CA SER A 267 -29.24 18.20 -36.07
C SER A 267 -30.19 18.15 -37.26
N SER A 268 -31.36 18.74 -37.08
CA SER A 268 -32.22 19.20 -38.15
C SER A 268 -31.46 20.17 -39.06
N SER A 269 -31.35 19.86 -40.36
CA SER A 269 -31.31 20.84 -41.46
C SER A 269 -31.30 20.14 -42.82
N ALA A 270 -32.05 20.73 -43.74
CA ALA A 270 -32.45 20.21 -45.02
C ALA A 270 -31.35 20.18 -46.11
N SER A 271 -31.71 19.47 -47.19
CA SER A 271 -31.53 19.85 -48.61
C SER A 271 -30.52 19.07 -49.48
N SER A 272 -31.13 18.29 -50.39
CA SER A 272 -30.91 18.23 -51.85
C SER A 272 -29.62 17.66 -52.46
N GLY A 273 -29.84 16.79 -53.47
CA GLY A 273 -28.98 16.63 -54.66
C GLY A 273 -28.09 15.39 -54.61
N ALA A 274 -28.47 14.26 -55.24
CA ALA A 274 -28.40 13.94 -56.67
C ALA A 274 -27.03 13.43 -57.16
N ALA A 275 -27.11 12.35 -57.95
CA ALA A 275 -26.11 11.72 -58.83
C ALA A 275 -24.98 10.93 -58.12
N SER A 276 -24.81 9.62 -58.31
CA SER A 276 -24.68 8.75 -59.50
C SER A 276 -23.21 8.36 -59.70
N SER A 277 -23.01 7.09 -60.08
CA SER A 277 -21.84 6.49 -60.78
C SER A 277 -20.50 6.45 -60.00
N GLU A 278 -19.59 5.49 -60.15
CA GLU A 278 -19.45 4.22 -60.88
C GLU A 278 -17.99 3.74 -60.63
N ALA A 279 -17.71 2.45 -60.82
CA ALA A 279 -16.38 1.87 -61.12
C ALA A 279 -15.28 1.95 -60.02
N ALA A 280 -14.26 1.09 -59.95
CA ALA A 280 -13.92 -0.21 -60.54
C ALA A 280 -12.56 -0.64 -59.92
N SER A 281 -12.42 -1.95 -59.70
CA SER A 281 -11.29 -2.83 -60.05
C SER A 281 -9.84 -2.31 -60.19
N SER A 282 -8.89 -3.04 -59.57
CA SER A 282 -7.59 -3.55 -60.10
C SER A 282 -6.74 -3.99 -58.89
N GLU A 283 -6.31 -5.24 -58.68
CA GLU A 283 -5.56 -6.25 -59.46
C GLU A 283 -4.03 -6.18 -59.22
N ALA A 284 -3.52 -7.30 -58.67
CA ALA A 284 -2.18 -7.92 -58.76
C ALA A 284 -0.90 -7.17 -58.37
N ALA A 285 -0.05 -7.80 -57.54
CA ALA A 285 1.12 -8.55 -58.01
C ALA A 285 2.02 -9.06 -56.86
N SER A 286 2.41 -10.32 -56.99
CA SER A 286 3.34 -11.09 -56.16
C SER A 286 4.81 -10.66 -56.33
N SER A 287 5.66 -11.00 -55.36
CA SER A 287 7.02 -11.48 -55.64
C SER A 287 7.51 -12.44 -54.56
N GLU A 288 7.83 -13.66 -55.01
CA GLU A 288 8.58 -14.69 -54.30
C GLU A 288 10.09 -14.37 -54.36
N ALA A 289 10.86 -14.84 -53.36
CA ALA A 289 12.16 -15.47 -53.60
C ALA A 289 12.58 -16.28 -52.36
N ALA A 290 12.71 -17.58 -52.58
CA ALA A 290 13.17 -18.61 -51.65
C ALA A 290 14.71 -18.63 -51.53
N ALA A 291 15.22 -19.26 -50.47
CA ALA A 291 16.29 -20.28 -50.58
C ALA A 291 16.52 -21.01 -49.25
N SER A 292 16.33 -22.32 -49.30
CA SER A 292 16.61 -23.34 -48.29
C SER A 292 18.09 -23.77 -48.26
N SER A 293 18.52 -24.38 -47.15
CA SER A 293 19.19 -25.71 -47.05
C SER A 293 19.97 -25.77 -45.71
N GLU A 294 19.61 -26.61 -44.73
CA GLU A 294 19.62 -28.08 -44.59
C GLU A 294 20.87 -28.65 -43.88
N ALA A 295 20.59 -29.72 -43.10
CA ALA A 295 21.45 -30.77 -42.51
C ALA A 295 21.68 -30.65 -40.98
N ALA A 296 20.95 -31.40 -40.12
CA ALA A 296 21.02 -32.85 -39.84
C ALA A 296 22.33 -33.24 -39.11
N SER A 297 22.43 -34.07 -38.08
CA SER A 297 21.60 -35.08 -37.40
C SER A 297 22.37 -35.53 -36.14
N SER A 298 21.69 -36.03 -35.10
CA SER A 298 22.11 -37.23 -34.33
C SER A 298 21.41 -37.31 -32.97
N ALA A 299 20.35 -38.12 -32.88
CA ALA A 299 19.94 -38.76 -31.63
C ALA A 299 19.46 -40.18 -31.97
N GLY A 300 20.27 -41.17 -31.59
CA GLY A 300 19.91 -42.59 -31.61
C GLY A 300 20.28 -43.17 -30.26
N SER A 301 19.26 -43.59 -29.51
CA SER A 301 19.39 -44.30 -28.25
C SER A 301 18.90 -45.73 -28.49
N GLU A 302 19.74 -46.73 -28.27
CA GLU A 302 19.27 -48.08 -27.95
C GLU A 302 20.36 -48.90 -27.23
N ALA A 303 20.03 -49.24 -25.98
CA ALA A 303 20.16 -50.53 -25.28
C ALA A 303 21.52 -51.24 -25.04
N ALA A 304 21.61 -51.73 -23.79
CA ALA A 304 22.06 -53.06 -23.35
C ALA A 304 23.52 -53.26 -22.87
N SER A 305 23.65 -53.23 -21.53
CA SER A 305 24.05 -54.36 -20.65
C SER A 305 25.46 -54.98 -20.69
N THR A 306 25.97 -55.27 -19.46
CA THR A 306 27.02 -56.25 -19.07
C THR A 306 28.44 -55.93 -19.55
N ASP A 307 29.56 -56.27 -18.92
CA ASP A 307 30.02 -56.91 -17.68
C ASP A 307 31.58 -56.79 -17.75
N ALA A 308 32.29 -57.17 -16.68
CA ALA A 308 33.72 -57.53 -16.64
C ALA A 308 34.80 -56.43 -16.48
N ALA A 309 35.28 -56.35 -15.23
CA ALA A 309 36.66 -56.62 -14.80
C ALA A 309 37.86 -56.05 -15.59
N ALA A 310 38.62 -55.17 -14.93
CA ALA A 310 40.06 -55.33 -14.60
C ALA A 310 40.51 -54.21 -13.67
#